data_AF-A0A1Q7K196-F1
#
_entry.id   AF-A0A1Q7K196-F1
#
_cell.length_a   1.000
_cell.length_b   1.000
_cell.length_c   1.000
_cell.angle_alpha   90.00
_cell.angle_beta   90.00
_cell.angle_gamma   90.00
#
_symmetry.space_group_name_H-M   'P 1'
#
loop_
_entity.id
_entity.type
_entity.pdbx_description
1 polymer ?
#
loop_
_entity_poly.entity_id
_entity_poly.type
_entity_poly.pdbx_seq_one_letter_code
_entity_poly.pdbx_strand_id
1 'polypeptide(L)'
;MIDNFALLLPILMIGVLVTEACFVLAYQVGMNDVEKVPIVAALSFAAIALLQPVLYRWFPGRYDTWSARNRYERVLTIVLLVAAGVLFLVPLFLIVQQAIDLSWDHVKTFYLNHRLAFWGAATVVAVLLAIAAQYAFNKPNELIGNVSLLVVGMVGHALVFGLYLLLTLIQVDSPLLNDALVADLDSGRVTPALATAINSALDGSDQTKVTEGAEIDRDSRGGYSRWVIKAASGRYIVTQWKGKLRLVNTLMWDGERDWYFLAVGVAGLLYAIFFANSNVTSPHGFFRDRMSRAFLFTAKNGTIEHRDDLKLSDLLSEKKAPRSSAPYHLLNVTLNLQGARDADLGGRDADFFILSPRYSGSPTTGYCETEKLEAHDRHLNLGTAMAISGAGLSPNQGTATIKPLVYLTALLNLRLDYWLANPRHLIESSRMRRLRLAASVGPVYLFKEAWGLLDASGPFVNVSDGGHLENLGLYELLRRRCRWIIAVDASEDPAMECGCLMDALRYARIDLGITISIDVDDLHLQTGAAPPPLSREHWATAAIDYGGGQVGHLVYVKSSMTGDEPATIVDYRDSSPTFPQESSDNQFFSEKQFEAYRALGEHIAQRLLASKMTFDWPAPVHVDADALREEFV
;
A
#
# COMPACT_ATOMS: atom_id res chain seq x y z
N MET A 1 5.97 -9.40 7.84
CA MET A 1 5.57 -8.55 8.97
C MET A 1 6.77 -7.97 9.72
N ILE A 2 7.68 -8.79 10.26
CA ILE A 2 8.85 -8.32 11.06
C ILE A 2 9.70 -7.30 10.29
N ASP A 3 9.94 -7.51 8.99
CA ASP A 3 10.80 -6.64 8.21
C ASP A 3 10.24 -5.21 8.06
N ASN A 4 8.93 -5.04 7.79
CA ASN A 4 8.34 -3.70 7.68
C ASN A 4 8.32 -2.97 9.03
N PHE A 5 8.11 -3.69 10.12
CA PHE A 5 8.26 -3.12 11.47
C PHE A 5 9.71 -2.69 11.75
N ALA A 6 10.71 -3.45 11.29
CA ALA A 6 12.11 -3.06 11.41
C ALA A 6 12.46 -1.82 10.57
N LEU A 7 11.76 -1.57 9.45
CA LEU A 7 11.90 -0.34 8.66
C LEU A 7 11.20 0.86 9.30
N LEU A 8 10.10 0.63 10.02
CA LEU A 8 9.32 1.68 10.68
C LEU A 8 9.91 2.09 12.05
N LEU A 9 10.46 1.13 12.79
CA LEU A 9 10.94 1.35 14.16
C LEU A 9 11.95 2.50 14.29
N PRO A 10 12.99 2.61 13.43
CA PRO A 10 13.94 3.73 13.49
C PRO A 10 13.27 5.10 13.34
N ILE A 11 12.24 5.18 12.50
CA ILE A 11 11.49 6.43 12.27
C ILE A 11 10.61 6.76 13.47
N LEU A 12 9.98 5.76 14.09
CA LEU A 12 9.24 5.96 15.33
C LEU A 12 10.17 6.42 16.46
N MET A 13 11.36 5.86 16.58
CA MET A 13 12.36 6.30 17.56
C MET A 13 12.78 7.77 17.34
N ILE A 14 13.06 8.17 16.10
CA ILE A 14 13.34 9.58 15.79
C ILE A 14 12.12 10.46 16.12
N GLY A 15 10.91 10.00 15.81
CA GLY A 15 9.67 10.69 16.17
C GLY A 15 9.51 10.88 17.67
N VAL A 16 9.86 9.87 18.48
CA VAL A 16 9.85 9.94 19.94
C VAL A 16 10.80 11.03 20.46
N LEU A 17 12.02 11.11 19.91
CA LEU A 17 12.98 12.16 20.28
C LEU A 17 12.52 13.57 19.88
N VAL A 18 11.86 13.70 18.72
CA VAL A 18 11.23 14.96 18.32
C VAL A 18 10.12 15.34 19.29
N THR A 19 9.34 14.37 19.75
CA THR A 19 8.28 14.60 20.74
C THR A 19 8.84 14.99 22.10
N GLU A 20 9.93 14.36 22.54
CA GLU A 20 10.67 14.75 23.73
C GLU A 20 11.19 16.20 23.63
N ALA A 21 11.77 16.58 22.48
CA ALA A 21 12.20 17.96 22.22
C ALA A 21 11.04 18.95 22.30
N CYS A 22 9.90 18.62 21.66
CA CYS A 22 8.68 19.41 21.72
C CYS A 22 8.14 19.53 23.15
N PHE A 23 8.25 18.47 23.94
CA PHE A 23 7.85 18.44 25.35
C PHE A 23 8.71 19.40 26.17
N VAL A 24 10.04 19.31 26.08
CA VAL A 24 10.97 20.23 26.74
C VAL A 24 10.67 21.69 26.36
N LEU A 25 10.49 21.98 25.07
CA LEU A 25 10.16 23.32 24.58
C LEU A 25 8.81 23.83 25.12
N ALA A 26 7.77 22.98 25.13
CA ALA A 26 6.46 23.33 25.65
C ALA A 26 6.52 23.74 27.13
N TYR A 27 7.34 23.06 27.93
CA TYR A 27 7.53 23.39 29.35
C TYR A 27 8.34 24.66 29.58
N GLN A 28 9.27 24.99 28.68
CA GLN A 28 10.03 26.25 28.72
C GLN A 28 9.17 27.48 28.39
N VAL A 29 8.32 27.36 27.37
CA VAL A 29 7.38 28.43 26.93
C VAL A 29 6.23 28.60 27.93
N GLY A 30 5.82 27.51 28.58
CA GLY A 30 4.71 27.48 29.51
C GLY A 30 3.48 26.82 28.90
N MET A 31 3.10 25.67 29.44
CA MET A 31 1.93 24.89 29.01
C MET A 31 0.62 25.69 28.93
N ASN A 32 0.49 26.67 29.81
CA ASN A 32 -0.59 27.64 29.86
C ASN A 32 -0.84 28.37 28.54
N ASP A 33 0.21 28.58 27.75
CA ASP A 33 0.13 29.21 26.45
C ASP A 33 -0.04 28.16 25.34
N VAL A 34 0.54 26.97 25.50
CA VAL A 34 0.35 25.82 24.60
C VAL A 34 -1.11 25.35 24.57
N GLU A 35 -1.79 25.28 25.71
CA GLU A 35 -3.22 24.91 25.79
C GLU A 35 -4.15 25.94 25.14
N LYS A 36 -3.72 27.20 25.00
CA LYS A 36 -4.46 28.23 24.27
C LYS A 36 -4.27 28.13 22.76
N VAL A 37 -3.20 27.47 22.29
CA VAL A 37 -2.88 27.35 20.87
C VAL A 37 -4.04 26.73 20.06
N PRO A 38 -4.72 25.65 20.49
CA PRO A 38 -5.89 25.11 19.79
C PRO A 38 -7.05 26.11 19.74
N ILE A 39 -7.29 26.87 20.81
CA ILE A 39 -8.37 27.86 20.86
C ILE A 39 -8.06 28.99 19.86
N VAL A 40 -6.84 29.51 19.88
CA VAL A 40 -6.39 30.54 18.93
C VAL A 40 -6.42 30.02 17.50
N ALA A 41 -6.02 28.76 17.26
CA ALA A 41 -6.10 28.11 15.96
C ALA A 41 -7.55 27.92 15.50
N ALA A 42 -8.47 27.52 16.38
CA ALA A 42 -9.90 27.35 16.08
C ALA A 42 -10.55 28.70 15.72
N LEU A 43 -10.27 29.74 16.52
CA LEU A 43 -10.78 31.08 16.27
C LEU A 43 -10.21 31.65 14.97
N SER A 44 -8.92 31.43 14.70
CA SER A 44 -8.28 31.85 13.44
C SER A 44 -8.85 31.08 12.25
N PHE A 45 -9.04 29.76 12.37
CA PHE A 45 -9.66 28.92 11.34
C PHE A 45 -11.08 29.40 11.03
N ALA A 46 -11.91 29.59 12.06
CA ALA A 46 -13.28 30.08 11.92
C ALA A 46 -13.31 31.49 11.32
N ALA A 47 -12.46 32.40 11.80
CA ALA A 47 -12.37 33.75 11.26
C ALA A 47 -12.00 33.72 9.77
N ILE A 48 -11.00 32.93 9.38
CA ILE A 48 -10.53 32.81 7.99
C ILE A 48 -11.59 32.16 7.10
N ALA A 49 -12.22 31.08 7.55
CA ALA A 49 -13.29 30.40 6.82
C ALA A 49 -14.52 31.30 6.62
N LEU A 50 -14.86 32.12 7.62
CA LEU A 50 -15.98 33.07 7.54
C LEU A 50 -15.62 34.35 6.76
N LEU A 51 -14.35 34.79 6.76
CA LEU A 51 -13.89 35.94 5.98
C LEU A 51 -13.89 35.64 4.48
N GLN A 52 -13.68 34.38 4.10
CA GLN A 52 -13.57 33.93 2.71
C GLN A 52 -14.75 34.43 1.84
N PRO A 53 -16.03 34.13 2.13
CA PRO A 53 -17.16 34.60 1.33
C PRO A 53 -17.29 36.14 1.31
N VAL A 54 -16.84 36.83 2.36
CA VAL A 54 -16.85 38.31 2.43
C VAL A 54 -15.79 38.91 1.50
N LEU A 55 -14.58 38.37 1.51
CA LEU A 55 -13.50 38.81 0.63
C LEU A 55 -13.83 38.59 -0.86
N TYR A 56 -14.47 37.46 -1.17
CA TYR A 56 -15.00 37.20 -2.53
C TYR A 56 -15.97 38.29 -2.99
N ARG A 57 -16.85 38.74 -2.09
CA ARG A 57 -17.86 39.75 -2.42
C ARG A 57 -17.31 41.17 -2.51
N TRP A 58 -16.30 41.51 -1.71
CA TRP A 58 -15.74 42.85 -1.65
C TRP A 58 -14.62 43.11 -2.66
N PHE A 59 -13.93 42.07 -3.13
CA PHE A 59 -12.83 42.21 -4.10
C PHE A 59 -13.04 41.33 -5.34
N PRO A 60 -14.18 41.42 -6.06
CA PRO A 60 -14.47 40.56 -7.21
C PRO A 60 -13.35 40.61 -8.25
N GLY A 61 -12.76 41.79 -8.48
CA GLY A 61 -11.65 42.01 -9.42
C GLY A 61 -10.37 41.20 -9.17
N ARG A 62 -10.15 40.72 -7.94
CA ARG A 62 -9.02 39.83 -7.62
C ARG A 62 -9.30 38.36 -7.97
N TYR A 63 -10.53 38.03 -8.34
CA TYR A 63 -11.01 36.69 -8.67
C TYR A 63 -11.48 36.55 -10.13
N ASP A 64 -11.30 37.60 -10.94
CA ASP A 64 -11.77 37.67 -12.34
C ASP A 64 -11.20 36.57 -13.24
N THR A 65 -10.05 35.99 -12.88
CA THR A 65 -9.46 34.88 -13.61
C THR A 65 -9.35 33.63 -12.75
N TRP A 66 -9.57 32.48 -13.38
CA TRP A 66 -9.38 31.16 -12.79
C TRP A 66 -8.00 31.00 -12.11
N SER A 67 -6.94 31.57 -12.71
CA SER A 67 -5.57 31.49 -12.16
C SER A 67 -5.39 32.29 -10.86
N ALA A 68 -6.02 33.47 -10.75
CA ALA A 68 -5.95 34.31 -9.56
C ALA A 68 -6.75 33.69 -8.42
N ARG A 69 -7.95 33.18 -8.72
CA ARG A 69 -8.78 32.43 -7.78
C ARG A 69 -8.06 31.19 -7.24
N ASN A 70 -7.47 30.37 -8.10
CA ASN A 70 -6.77 29.15 -7.69
C ASN A 70 -5.53 29.44 -6.82
N ARG A 71 -4.80 30.56 -7.07
CA ARG A 71 -3.71 31.00 -6.17
C ARG A 71 -4.24 31.37 -4.79
N TYR A 72 -5.32 32.13 -4.72
CA TYR A 72 -5.94 32.52 -3.46
C TYR A 72 -6.50 31.32 -2.69
N GLU A 73 -7.27 30.46 -3.34
CA GLU A 73 -7.83 29.25 -2.75
C GLU A 73 -6.73 28.35 -2.21
N ARG A 74 -5.64 28.15 -2.95
CA ARG A 74 -4.49 27.36 -2.47
C ARG A 74 -3.85 27.95 -1.21
N VAL A 75 -3.60 29.26 -1.16
CA VAL A 75 -3.05 29.90 0.06
C VAL A 75 -3.99 29.71 1.24
N LEU A 76 -5.28 29.93 1.02
CA LEU A 76 -6.31 29.75 2.04
C LEU A 76 -6.37 28.30 2.53
N THR A 77 -6.38 27.33 1.61
CA THR A 77 -6.34 25.90 1.92
C THR A 77 -5.09 25.55 2.71
N ILE A 78 -3.91 26.07 2.36
CA ILE A 78 -2.68 25.85 3.13
C ILE A 78 -2.85 26.37 4.56
N VAL A 79 -3.35 27.60 4.74
CA VAL A 79 -3.54 28.18 6.08
C VAL A 79 -4.57 27.38 6.90
N LEU A 80 -5.68 26.98 6.29
CA LEU A 80 -6.69 26.15 6.94
C LEU A 80 -6.15 24.76 7.29
N LEU A 81 -5.34 24.15 6.42
CA LEU A 81 -4.68 22.87 6.70
C LEU A 81 -3.67 22.98 7.84
N VAL A 82 -2.89 24.06 7.90
CA VAL A 82 -1.99 24.32 9.03
C VAL A 82 -2.78 24.47 10.34
N ALA A 83 -3.84 25.27 10.32
CA ALA A 83 -4.70 25.46 11.50
C ALA A 83 -5.40 24.16 11.92
N ALA A 84 -5.91 23.37 10.98
CA ALA A 84 -6.47 22.04 11.23
C ALA A 84 -5.40 21.07 11.79
N GLY A 85 -4.19 21.13 11.24
CA GLY A 85 -3.04 20.39 11.76
C GLY A 85 -2.75 20.74 13.21
N VAL A 86 -2.74 22.03 13.58
CA VAL A 86 -2.57 22.48 14.96
C VAL A 86 -3.72 22.00 15.86
N LEU A 87 -4.95 22.06 15.38
CA LEU A 87 -6.14 21.57 16.09
C LEU A 87 -6.12 20.08 16.36
N PHE A 88 -5.41 19.29 15.56
CA PHE A 88 -5.28 17.85 15.74
C PHE A 88 -4.02 17.48 16.54
N LEU A 89 -2.88 18.04 16.16
CA LEU A 89 -1.57 17.69 16.71
C LEU A 89 -1.39 18.17 18.15
N VAL A 90 -1.91 19.35 18.52
CA VAL A 90 -1.74 19.85 19.90
C VAL A 90 -2.57 19.04 20.90
N PRO A 91 -3.86 18.72 20.67
CA PRO A 91 -4.57 17.79 21.54
C PRO A 91 -3.94 16.39 21.57
N LEU A 92 -3.45 15.88 20.44
CA LEU A 92 -2.73 14.60 20.41
C LEU A 92 -1.46 14.67 21.28
N PHE A 93 -0.69 15.75 21.18
CA PHE A 93 0.46 16.01 22.03
C PHE A 93 0.08 16.06 23.52
N LEU A 94 -1.04 16.71 23.87
CA LEU A 94 -1.56 16.74 25.24
C LEU A 94 -1.99 15.34 25.74
N ILE A 95 -2.56 14.51 24.86
CA ILE A 95 -2.90 13.10 25.18
C ILE A 95 -1.62 12.29 25.40
N VAL A 96 -0.62 12.43 24.52
CA VAL A 96 0.69 11.78 24.67
C VAL A 96 1.35 12.21 25.98
N GLN A 97 1.27 13.49 26.32
CA GLN A 97 1.73 13.98 27.63
C GLN A 97 1.01 13.28 28.79
N GLN A 98 -0.33 13.18 28.76
CA GLN A 98 -1.07 12.47 29.81
C GLN A 98 -0.69 10.98 29.89
N ALA A 99 -0.33 10.37 28.76
CA ALA A 99 0.18 9.01 28.74
C ALA A 99 1.57 8.95 29.40
N ILE A 100 2.49 9.86 29.06
CA ILE A 100 3.84 9.98 29.66
C ILE A 100 3.79 10.20 31.18
N ASP A 101 2.73 10.83 31.70
CA ASP A 101 2.47 10.91 33.14
C ASP A 101 2.19 9.54 33.80
N LEU A 102 2.26 8.42 33.07
CA LEU A 102 2.40 7.07 33.59
C LEU A 102 3.87 6.64 33.50
N SER A 103 4.54 6.41 34.63
CA SER A 103 5.91 5.88 34.60
C SER A 103 5.91 4.45 34.05
N TRP A 104 6.97 4.09 33.32
CA TRP A 104 7.17 2.72 32.83
C TRP A 104 6.96 1.64 33.90
N ASP A 105 7.43 1.86 35.13
CA ASP A 105 7.25 0.91 36.24
C ASP A 105 5.79 0.67 36.62
N HIS A 106 4.95 1.69 36.52
CA HIS A 106 3.51 1.57 36.76
C HIS A 106 2.84 0.76 35.65
N VAL A 107 3.20 1.01 34.40
CA VAL A 107 2.68 0.26 33.25
C VAL A 107 3.10 -1.20 33.34
N LYS A 108 4.37 -1.46 33.66
CA LYS A 108 4.91 -2.81 33.86
C LYS A 108 4.21 -3.54 34.99
N THR A 109 4.04 -2.90 36.16
CA THR A 109 3.36 -3.49 37.31
C THR A 109 1.89 -3.77 37.00
N PHE A 110 1.20 -2.82 36.35
CA PHE A 110 -0.18 -3.00 35.91
C PHE A 110 -0.31 -4.20 34.95
N TYR A 111 0.56 -4.28 33.94
CA TYR A 111 0.57 -5.40 33.00
C TYR A 111 0.81 -6.74 33.70
N LEU A 112 1.80 -6.84 34.59
CA LEU A 112 2.09 -8.07 35.33
C LEU A 112 0.88 -8.52 36.17
N ASN A 113 0.16 -7.58 36.78
CA ASN A 113 -1.02 -7.85 37.59
C ASN A 113 -2.26 -8.22 36.75
N HIS A 114 -2.38 -7.70 35.52
CA HIS A 114 -3.58 -7.86 34.67
C HIS A 114 -3.34 -8.66 33.39
N ARG A 115 -2.19 -9.34 33.25
CA ARG A 115 -1.78 -10.01 32.00
C ARG A 115 -2.82 -10.98 31.45
N LEU A 116 -3.50 -11.74 32.31
CA LEU A 116 -4.53 -12.69 31.87
C LEU A 116 -5.74 -11.98 31.26
N ALA A 117 -6.22 -10.91 31.91
CA ALA A 117 -7.31 -10.09 31.39
C ALA A 117 -6.91 -9.38 30.09
N PHE A 118 -5.67 -8.90 30.02
CA PHE A 118 -5.10 -8.27 28.82
C PHE A 118 -5.10 -9.23 27.62
N TRP A 119 -4.52 -10.43 27.78
CA TRP A 119 -4.48 -11.43 26.70
C TRP A 119 -5.88 -11.96 26.34
N GLY A 120 -6.78 -12.08 27.33
CA GLY A 120 -8.19 -12.39 27.08
C GLY A 120 -8.87 -11.34 26.22
N ALA A 121 -8.76 -10.06 26.58
CA ALA A 121 -9.32 -8.95 25.82
C ALA A 121 -8.69 -8.84 24.41
N ALA A 122 -7.38 -9.01 24.29
CA ALA A 122 -6.68 -9.00 22.99
C ALA A 122 -7.19 -10.12 22.07
N THR A 123 -7.45 -11.31 22.63
CA THR A 123 -8.02 -12.43 21.88
C THR A 123 -9.45 -12.11 21.41
N VAL A 124 -10.29 -11.54 22.28
CA VAL A 124 -11.65 -11.12 21.91
C VAL A 124 -11.61 -10.07 20.79
N VAL A 125 -10.75 -9.06 20.91
CA VAL A 125 -10.57 -8.04 19.86
C VAL A 125 -10.09 -8.68 18.56
N ALA A 126 -9.15 -9.62 18.59
CA ALA A 126 -8.68 -10.33 17.41
C ALA A 126 -9.81 -11.12 16.73
N VAL A 127 -10.66 -11.82 17.50
CA VAL A 127 -11.84 -12.52 16.96
C VAL A 127 -12.84 -11.53 16.36
N LEU A 128 -13.14 -10.42 17.04
CA LEU A 128 -14.05 -9.40 16.51
C LEU A 128 -13.51 -8.75 15.23
N LEU A 129 -12.20 -8.53 15.14
CA LEU A 129 -11.55 -8.03 13.94
C LEU A 129 -11.60 -9.04 12.80
N ALA A 130 -11.43 -10.34 13.09
CA ALA A 130 -11.56 -11.40 12.09
C ALA A 130 -13.00 -11.46 11.54
N ILE A 131 -14.00 -11.35 12.42
CA ILE A 131 -15.42 -11.25 12.03
C ILE A 131 -15.64 -9.99 11.19
N ALA A 132 -15.16 -8.83 11.63
CA ALA A 132 -15.30 -7.58 10.89
C ALA A 132 -14.65 -7.69 9.50
N ALA A 133 -13.45 -8.26 9.39
CA ALA A 133 -12.79 -8.52 8.11
C ALA A 133 -13.65 -9.42 7.21
N GLN A 134 -14.22 -10.50 7.74
CA GLN A 134 -15.12 -11.38 6.98
C GLN A 134 -16.34 -10.64 6.43
N TYR A 135 -16.99 -9.78 7.22
CA TYR A 135 -18.09 -8.92 6.75
C TYR A 135 -17.64 -7.89 5.71
N ALA A 136 -16.41 -7.38 5.86
CA ALA A 136 -15.80 -6.42 4.94
C ALA A 136 -15.59 -7.03 3.54
N PHE A 137 -15.11 -8.27 3.47
CA PHE A 137 -14.83 -8.96 2.20
C PHE A 137 -16.08 -9.59 1.57
N ASN A 138 -16.96 -10.21 2.36
CA ASN A 138 -18.14 -10.90 1.82
C ASN A 138 -19.31 -9.97 1.47
N LYS A 139 -19.25 -8.69 1.88
CA LYS A 139 -20.26 -7.63 1.67
C LYS A 139 -21.74 -8.11 1.67
N PRO A 140 -22.23 -8.81 2.70
CA PRO A 140 -23.65 -9.21 2.77
C PRO A 140 -24.61 -8.01 2.88
N ASN A 141 -24.10 -6.87 3.36
CA ASN A 141 -24.77 -5.57 3.36
C ASN A 141 -23.71 -4.48 3.11
N GLU A 142 -23.96 -3.62 2.11
CA GLU A 142 -22.99 -2.62 1.65
C GLU A 142 -22.57 -1.63 2.76
N LEU A 143 -23.52 -1.17 3.58
CA LEU A 143 -23.22 -0.25 4.68
C LEU A 143 -22.35 -0.93 5.75
N ILE A 144 -22.72 -2.15 6.15
CA ILE A 144 -22.00 -2.91 7.17
C ILE A 144 -20.59 -3.25 6.66
N GLY A 145 -20.46 -3.67 5.40
CA GLY A 145 -19.17 -3.95 4.77
C GLY A 145 -18.27 -2.72 4.76
N ASN A 146 -18.80 -1.56 4.34
CA ASN A 146 -18.03 -0.32 4.29
C ASN A 146 -17.57 0.16 5.67
N VAL A 147 -18.43 0.07 6.69
CA VAL A 147 -18.06 0.39 8.08
C VAL A 147 -17.01 -0.59 8.60
N SER A 148 -17.17 -1.90 8.35
CA SER A 148 -16.20 -2.92 8.73
C SER A 148 -14.83 -2.69 8.09
N LEU A 149 -14.78 -2.32 6.80
CA LEU A 149 -13.54 -1.97 6.11
C LEU A 149 -12.83 -0.79 6.77
N LEU A 150 -13.59 0.24 7.17
CA LEU A 150 -13.04 1.40 7.88
C LEU A 150 -12.47 1.00 9.25
N VAL A 151 -13.19 0.18 10.02
CA VAL A 151 -12.73 -0.32 11.33
C VAL A 151 -11.45 -1.14 11.18
N VAL A 152 -11.41 -2.09 10.24
CA VAL A 152 -10.23 -2.92 9.97
C VAL A 152 -9.05 -2.03 9.52
N GLY A 153 -9.29 -1.09 8.61
CA GLY A 153 -8.27 -0.15 8.13
C GLY A 153 -7.63 0.72 9.21
N MET A 154 -8.38 1.09 10.25
CA MET A 154 -7.88 1.87 11.38
C MET A 154 -6.96 1.07 12.32
N VAL A 155 -7.00 -0.27 12.30
CA VAL A 155 -6.16 -1.11 13.17
C VAL A 155 -4.67 -0.87 12.95
N GLY A 156 -4.24 -0.73 11.70
CA GLY A 156 -2.82 -0.51 11.38
C GLY A 156 -2.30 0.78 12.04
N HIS A 157 -3.08 1.85 11.95
CA HIS A 157 -2.76 3.13 12.57
C HIS A 157 -2.73 3.03 14.11
N ALA A 158 -3.70 2.34 14.70
CA ALA A 158 -3.75 2.12 16.15
C ALA A 158 -2.54 1.32 16.66
N LEU A 159 -2.08 0.31 15.91
CA LEU A 159 -0.89 -0.47 16.27
C LEU A 159 0.38 0.37 16.24
N VAL A 160 0.60 1.15 15.17
CA VAL A 160 1.77 2.02 15.05
C VAL A 160 1.74 3.13 16.10
N PHE A 161 0.58 3.73 16.34
CA PHE A 161 0.41 4.73 17.40
C PHE A 161 0.63 4.13 18.80
N GLY A 162 0.13 2.92 19.06
CA GLY A 162 0.36 2.21 20.32
C GLY A 162 1.84 1.88 20.55
N LEU A 163 2.55 1.44 19.51
CA LEU A 163 4.00 1.22 19.56
C LEU A 163 4.76 2.53 19.80
N TYR A 164 4.38 3.60 19.11
CA TYR A 164 4.94 4.93 19.33
C TYR A 164 4.73 5.39 20.78
N LEU A 165 3.52 5.26 21.33
CA LEU A 165 3.23 5.59 22.73
C LEU A 165 4.09 4.76 23.69
N LEU A 166 4.21 3.46 23.45
CA LEU A 166 5.06 2.58 24.24
C LEU A 166 6.52 3.06 24.24
N LEU A 167 7.06 3.44 23.08
CA LEU A 167 8.41 3.98 22.97
C LEU A 167 8.55 5.33 23.69
N THR A 168 7.55 6.22 23.60
CA THR A 168 7.56 7.48 24.35
C THR A 168 7.57 7.24 25.87
N LEU A 169 6.84 6.23 26.36
CA LEU A 169 6.80 5.87 27.79
C LEU A 169 8.13 5.29 28.29
N ILE A 170 8.87 4.61 27.42
CA ILE A 170 10.18 4.03 27.74
C ILE A 170 11.26 5.12 27.70
N GLN A 171 11.18 6.04 26.74
CA GLN A 171 12.21 7.04 26.49
C GLN A 171 12.07 8.27 27.40
N VAL A 172 10.86 8.83 27.52
CA VAL A 172 10.60 10.05 28.30
C VAL A 172 10.45 9.66 29.78
N ASP A 173 11.52 9.81 30.56
CA ASP A 173 11.48 9.54 32.00
C ASP A 173 10.72 10.61 32.76
N SER A 174 9.95 10.20 33.76
CA SER A 174 9.25 11.10 34.68
C SER A 174 9.19 10.44 36.05
N PRO A 175 10.31 10.47 36.80
CA PRO A 175 10.45 9.74 38.05
C PRO A 175 9.48 10.25 39.11
N LEU A 176 9.08 9.32 39.98
CA LEU A 176 8.17 9.61 41.09
C LEU A 176 8.95 10.13 42.29
N LEU A 177 8.42 11.20 42.88
CA LEU A 177 8.87 11.73 44.15
C LEU A 177 7.92 11.25 45.25
N ASN A 178 8.41 11.22 46.49
CA ASN A 178 7.59 10.85 47.64
C ASN A 178 6.54 11.95 47.92
N ASP A 179 5.26 11.55 48.04
CA ASP A 179 4.13 12.45 48.31
C ASP A 179 4.28 13.27 49.61
N ALA A 180 5.15 12.84 50.53
CA ALA A 180 5.51 13.62 51.72
C ALA A 180 6.19 14.97 51.40
N LEU A 181 6.77 15.12 50.20
CA LEU A 181 7.50 16.33 49.77
C LEU A 181 6.58 17.49 49.33
N VAL A 182 5.25 17.32 49.34
CA VAL A 182 4.31 18.40 48.99
C VAL A 182 4.49 19.61 49.92
N ALA A 183 4.69 19.36 51.22
CA ALA A 183 4.90 20.43 52.20
C ALA A 183 6.21 21.19 51.93
N ASP A 184 7.26 20.49 51.48
CA ASP A 184 8.53 21.10 51.10
C ASP A 184 8.37 21.97 49.84
N LEU A 185 7.63 21.49 48.84
CA LEU A 185 7.34 22.22 47.60
C LEU A 185 6.50 23.48 47.85
N ASP A 186 5.54 23.41 48.76
CA ASP A 186 4.69 24.54 49.15
C ASP A 186 5.40 25.59 50.02
N SER A 187 6.60 25.30 50.53
CA SER A 187 7.41 26.25 51.29
C SER A 187 7.97 27.40 50.45
N GLY A 188 7.93 27.28 49.11
CA GLY A 188 8.44 28.29 48.17
C GLY A 188 9.97 28.29 48.00
N ARG A 189 10.70 27.43 48.71
CA ARG A 189 12.15 27.23 48.56
C ARG A 189 12.54 25.77 48.61
N VAL A 190 13.60 25.40 47.90
CA VAL A 190 14.10 24.01 47.93
C VAL A 190 14.71 23.68 49.29
N THR A 191 14.13 22.71 49.99
CA THR A 191 14.67 22.17 51.26
C THR A 191 15.75 21.11 51.01
N PRO A 192 16.61 20.77 52.00
CA PRO A 192 17.62 19.72 51.84
C PRO A 192 17.04 18.36 51.44
N ALA A 193 15.87 18.00 51.99
CA ALA A 193 15.17 16.76 51.65
C ALA A 193 14.69 16.77 50.20
N LEU A 194 14.12 17.88 49.73
CA LEU A 194 13.67 18.04 48.35
C LEU A 194 14.84 18.06 47.36
N ALA A 195 15.93 18.76 47.67
CA ALA A 195 17.15 18.76 46.86
C ALA A 195 17.73 17.33 46.74
N THR A 196 17.77 16.57 47.84
CA THR A 196 18.25 15.18 47.82
C THR A 196 17.36 14.30 46.97
N ALA A 197 16.03 14.39 47.13
CA ALA A 197 15.09 13.60 46.36
C ALA A 197 15.17 13.90 44.85
N ILE A 198 15.22 15.18 44.46
CA ILE A 198 15.35 15.59 43.05
C ILE A 198 16.69 15.14 42.47
N ASN A 199 17.80 15.38 43.17
CA ASN A 199 19.14 15.01 42.70
C ASN A 199 19.36 13.48 42.69
N SER A 200 18.61 12.71 43.48
CA SER A 200 18.62 11.24 43.42
C SER A 200 17.74 10.68 42.31
N ALA A 201 16.74 11.45 41.86
CA ALA A 201 15.83 11.07 40.79
C ALA A 201 16.36 11.47 39.40
N LEU A 202 17.28 12.43 39.34
CA LEU A 202 17.97 12.85 38.12
C LEU A 202 19.35 12.18 38.05
N ASP A 203 19.59 11.35 37.04
CA ASP A 203 20.89 10.67 36.80
C ASP A 203 21.98 11.61 36.21
N GLY A 204 21.90 12.92 36.52
CA GLY A 204 22.72 13.96 35.92
C GLY A 204 24.07 14.22 36.60
N SER A 205 25.00 14.82 35.83
CA SER A 205 26.31 15.30 36.32
C SER A 205 26.18 16.35 37.45
N ASP A 206 27.26 16.62 38.19
CA ASP A 206 27.26 17.65 39.26
C ASP A 206 26.78 19.05 38.81
N GLN A 207 26.81 19.35 37.51
CA GLN A 207 26.38 20.62 36.94
C GLN A 207 24.86 20.79 36.84
N THR A 208 24.08 19.70 36.95
CA THR A 208 22.60 19.71 36.89
C THR A 208 21.95 19.58 38.27
N LYS A 209 22.73 19.67 39.36
CA LYS A 209 22.18 19.55 40.71
C LYS A 209 21.34 20.77 41.10
N VAL A 210 20.24 20.50 41.80
CA VAL A 210 19.42 21.53 42.45
C VAL A 210 20.05 21.87 43.80
N THR A 211 20.33 23.15 44.01
CA THR A 211 20.90 23.69 45.25
C THR A 211 19.80 24.06 46.24
N GLU A 212 20.08 23.89 47.53
CA GLU A 212 19.21 24.35 48.61
C GLU A 212 18.91 25.86 48.49
N GLY A 213 17.68 26.25 48.83
CA GLY A 213 17.26 27.65 48.83
C GLY A 213 16.89 28.23 47.46
N ALA A 214 16.95 27.43 46.39
CA ALA A 214 16.42 27.80 45.07
C ALA A 214 14.92 28.16 45.17
N GLU A 215 14.51 29.17 44.40
CA GLU A 215 13.14 29.69 44.42
C GLU A 215 12.17 28.70 43.75
N ILE A 216 11.00 28.50 44.37
CA ILE A 216 9.93 27.67 43.83
C ILE A 216 8.70 28.53 43.57
N ASP A 217 8.31 28.62 42.32
CA ASP A 217 7.03 29.21 41.93
C ASP A 217 5.96 28.11 41.86
N ARG A 218 4.84 28.30 42.56
CA ARG A 218 3.67 27.42 42.42
C ARG A 218 2.71 27.98 41.38
N ASP A 219 2.24 27.12 40.49
CA ASP A 219 1.13 27.38 39.57
C ASP A 219 0.11 26.22 39.67
N SER A 220 -1.15 26.48 39.33
CA SER A 220 -2.23 25.51 39.35
C SER A 220 -3.09 25.64 38.10
N ARG A 221 -3.04 24.64 37.20
CA ARG A 221 -3.89 24.57 35.99
C ARG A 221 -4.23 23.14 35.58
N GLY A 222 -5.40 22.98 34.93
CA GLY A 222 -5.89 21.70 34.43
C GLY A 222 -6.30 20.66 35.49
N GLY A 223 -6.32 21.02 36.78
CA GLY A 223 -6.56 20.10 37.90
C GLY A 223 -5.28 19.50 38.52
N TYR A 224 -4.11 20.04 38.19
CA TYR A 224 -2.79 19.59 38.68
C TYR A 224 -2.13 20.71 39.49
N SER A 225 -1.42 20.35 40.58
CA SER A 225 -0.50 21.27 41.25
C SER A 225 0.86 21.20 40.56
N ARG A 226 1.46 22.35 40.24
CA ARG A 226 2.77 22.43 39.61
C ARG A 226 3.68 23.35 40.40
N TRP A 227 4.93 22.94 40.55
CA TRP A 227 5.99 23.74 41.16
C TRP A 227 7.14 23.89 40.16
N VAL A 228 7.55 25.12 39.90
CA VAL A 228 8.67 25.46 39.01
C VAL A 228 9.83 25.92 39.87
N ILE A 229 10.85 25.08 39.95
CA ILE A 229 12.07 25.31 40.72
C ILE A 229 13.07 26.02 39.81
N LYS A 230 13.47 27.23 40.19
CA LYS A 230 14.48 28.04 39.49
C LYS A 230 15.84 27.82 40.15
N ALA A 231 16.60 26.86 39.65
CA ALA A 231 17.97 26.63 40.10
C ALA A 231 18.98 27.30 39.14
N ALA A 232 20.22 27.48 39.58
CA ALA A 232 21.30 27.99 38.73
C ALA A 232 21.59 27.06 37.54
N SER A 233 21.32 25.75 37.70
CA SER A 233 21.50 24.71 36.69
C SER A 233 20.35 24.63 35.67
N GLY A 234 19.21 25.28 35.92
CA GLY A 234 18.06 25.23 35.03
C GLY A 234 16.72 25.34 35.76
N ARG A 235 15.63 25.13 35.00
CA ARG A 235 14.27 25.07 35.55
C ARG A 235 13.83 23.62 35.70
N TYR A 236 13.51 23.22 36.91
CA TYR A 236 12.95 21.89 37.21
C TYR A 236 11.47 22.03 37.51
N ILE A 237 10.68 21.06 37.08
CA ILE A 237 9.23 21.14 37.22
C ILE A 237 8.77 19.90 37.97
N VAL A 238 8.04 20.12 39.07
CA VAL A 238 7.37 19.05 39.79
C VAL A 238 5.87 19.19 39.56
N THR A 239 5.20 18.11 39.19
CA THR A 239 3.75 18.05 39.00
C THR A 239 3.12 17.07 39.99
N GLN A 240 1.89 17.33 40.41
CA GLN A 240 1.09 16.41 41.20
C GLN A 240 -0.16 16.00 40.44
N TRP A 241 -0.36 14.69 40.28
CA TRP A 241 -1.59 14.12 39.70
C TRP A 241 -2.10 12.92 40.48
N LYS A 242 -3.41 12.90 40.78
CA LYS A 242 -4.07 11.82 41.54
C LYS A 242 -3.31 11.40 42.80
N GLY A 243 -2.75 12.38 43.51
CA GLY A 243 -1.98 12.19 44.75
C GLY A 243 -0.48 12.00 44.57
N LYS A 244 0.01 11.68 43.36
CA LYS A 244 1.43 11.35 43.13
C LYS A 244 2.25 12.55 42.69
N LEU A 245 3.42 12.77 43.33
CA LEU A 245 4.41 13.76 42.90
C LEU A 245 5.35 13.21 41.81
N ARG A 246 5.60 14.00 40.78
CA ARG A 246 6.47 13.65 39.65
C ARG A 246 7.43 14.76 39.32
N LEU A 247 8.67 14.38 39.08
CA LEU A 247 9.66 15.27 38.50
C LEU A 247 9.58 15.16 36.97
N VAL A 248 9.25 16.26 36.32
CA VAL A 248 9.27 16.36 34.86
C VAL A 248 10.71 16.62 34.45
N ASN A 249 11.27 15.70 33.67
CA ASN A 249 12.57 15.91 33.07
C ASN A 249 12.48 17.00 31.99
N THR A 250 13.15 18.13 32.23
CA THR A 250 13.18 19.29 31.33
C THR A 250 14.50 19.40 30.57
N LEU A 251 15.39 18.43 30.76
CA LEU A 251 16.69 18.38 30.12
C LEU A 251 16.62 17.42 28.95
N MET A 252 17.07 17.88 27.79
CA MET A 252 17.28 17.02 26.63
C MET A 252 18.70 16.47 26.74
N TRP A 253 18.91 15.16 26.49
CA TRP A 253 20.23 14.51 26.53
C TRP A 253 20.83 14.42 27.94
N ASP A 254 20.02 14.11 28.94
CA ASP A 254 20.46 14.14 30.33
C ASP A 254 21.02 12.79 30.84
N GLY A 255 20.83 11.72 30.06
CA GLY A 255 21.38 10.39 30.34
C GLY A 255 22.01 9.71 29.13
N GLU A 256 22.83 8.68 29.37
CA GLU A 256 23.41 7.86 28.29
C GLU A 256 22.34 7.18 27.42
N ARG A 257 21.16 6.92 28.00
CA ARG A 257 20.01 6.30 27.32
C ARG A 257 19.57 7.07 26.07
N ASP A 258 19.53 8.39 26.12
CA ASP A 258 19.10 9.23 24.98
C ASP A 258 20.07 9.11 23.81
N TRP A 259 21.36 9.05 24.12
CA TRP A 259 22.41 8.85 23.12
C TRP A 259 22.34 7.45 22.51
N TYR A 260 22.09 6.41 23.31
CA TYR A 260 21.86 5.06 22.77
C TYR A 260 20.59 5.01 21.92
N PHE A 261 19.50 5.64 22.34
CA PHE A 261 18.23 5.66 21.63
C PHE A 261 18.36 6.39 20.29
N LEU A 262 19.00 7.56 20.27
CA LEU A 262 19.33 8.26 19.03
C LEU A 262 20.27 7.42 18.16
N ALA A 263 21.34 6.87 18.72
CA ALA A 263 22.31 6.10 17.96
C ALA A 263 21.67 4.88 17.29
N VAL A 264 20.80 4.15 18.00
CA VAL A 264 20.06 3.01 17.45
C VAL A 264 19.04 3.47 16.40
N GLY A 265 18.30 4.56 16.64
CA GLY A 265 17.36 5.11 15.67
C GLY A 265 18.05 5.57 14.38
N VAL A 266 19.17 6.30 14.49
CA VAL A 266 19.94 6.76 13.33
C VAL A 266 20.62 5.59 12.63
N ALA A 267 21.28 4.69 13.37
CA ALA A 267 21.94 3.52 12.78
C ALA A 267 20.92 2.61 12.07
N GLY A 268 19.75 2.38 12.67
CA GLY A 268 18.65 1.62 12.08
C GLY A 268 18.10 2.29 10.81
N LEU A 269 17.94 3.62 10.83
CA LEU A 269 17.49 4.36 9.64
C LEU A 269 18.53 4.30 8.51
N LEU A 270 19.80 4.50 8.82
CA LEU A 270 20.89 4.37 7.85
C LEU A 270 20.95 2.94 7.31
N TYR A 271 20.82 1.93 8.17
CA TYR A 271 20.77 0.54 7.76
C TYR A 271 19.61 0.30 6.77
N ALA A 272 18.41 0.79 7.11
CA ALA A 272 17.24 0.67 6.27
C ALA A 272 17.45 1.38 4.91
N ILE A 273 18.05 2.57 4.89
CA ILE A 273 18.31 3.33 3.66
C ILE A 273 19.32 2.62 2.74
N PHE A 274 20.39 2.04 3.29
CA PHE A 274 21.48 1.50 2.49
C PHE A 274 21.35 0.01 2.18
N PHE A 275 20.67 -0.76 3.02
CA PHE A 275 20.64 -2.23 2.93
C PHE A 275 19.24 -2.81 2.76
N ALA A 276 18.17 -2.08 3.09
CA ALA A 276 16.84 -2.57 2.83
C ALA A 276 16.42 -2.35 1.39
N ASN A 277 15.74 -3.35 0.83
CA ASN A 277 15.06 -3.24 -0.44
C ASN A 277 13.63 -3.75 -0.26
N SER A 278 12.65 -2.87 -0.50
CA SER A 278 11.24 -3.20 -0.36
C SER A 278 10.85 -4.45 -1.15
N ASN A 279 11.33 -4.63 -2.38
CA ASN A 279 10.99 -5.79 -3.21
C ASN A 279 11.51 -7.11 -2.62
N VAL A 280 12.63 -7.07 -1.90
CA VAL A 280 13.25 -8.27 -1.30
C VAL A 280 12.57 -8.64 0.01
N THR A 281 12.14 -7.64 0.78
CA THR A 281 11.48 -7.87 2.07
C THR A 281 10.00 -8.25 1.94
N SER A 282 9.41 -8.20 0.74
CA SER A 282 8.01 -8.59 0.52
C SER A 282 7.85 -10.11 0.28
N PRO A 283 6.63 -10.66 0.47
CA PRO A 283 6.32 -12.04 0.10
C PRO A 283 6.39 -12.32 -1.41
N HIS A 284 6.59 -11.31 -2.26
CA HIS A 284 6.66 -11.46 -3.71
C HIS A 284 7.66 -12.52 -4.16
N GLY A 285 8.87 -12.54 -3.57
CA GLY A 285 9.90 -13.53 -3.92
C GLY A 285 9.45 -14.98 -3.65
N PHE A 286 8.72 -15.20 -2.55
CA PHE A 286 8.15 -16.51 -2.24
C PHE A 286 7.08 -16.91 -3.27
N PHE A 287 6.17 -15.99 -3.60
CA PHE A 287 5.13 -16.22 -4.61
C PHE A 287 5.74 -16.52 -5.99
N ARG A 288 6.73 -15.72 -6.41
CA ARG A 288 7.53 -15.96 -7.62
C ARG A 288 8.12 -17.36 -7.65
N ASP A 289 8.72 -17.83 -6.57
CA ASP A 289 9.35 -19.16 -6.54
C ASP A 289 8.33 -20.29 -6.67
N ARG A 290 7.12 -20.10 -6.14
CA ARG A 290 6.02 -21.06 -6.33
C ARG A 290 5.58 -21.11 -7.80
N MET A 291 5.39 -19.94 -8.43
CA MET A 291 5.00 -19.84 -9.83
C MET A 291 6.07 -20.40 -10.77
N SER A 292 7.33 -20.04 -10.54
CA SER A 292 8.47 -20.53 -11.33
C SER A 292 8.60 -22.05 -11.23
N ARG A 293 8.47 -22.60 -10.02
CA ARG A 293 8.51 -24.05 -9.83
C ARG A 293 7.36 -24.78 -10.56
N ALA A 294 6.17 -24.19 -10.60
CA ALA A 294 5.00 -24.79 -11.23
C ALA A 294 5.06 -24.74 -12.77
N PHE A 295 5.56 -23.65 -13.35
CA PHE A 295 5.40 -23.37 -14.79
C PHE A 295 6.71 -23.21 -15.57
N LEU A 296 7.83 -22.90 -14.91
CA LEU A 296 9.12 -22.64 -15.55
C LEU A 296 10.08 -23.81 -15.36
N PHE A 297 9.83 -24.88 -16.12
CA PHE A 297 10.73 -26.03 -16.19
C PHE A 297 10.82 -26.59 -17.60
N THR A 298 11.87 -27.35 -17.87
CA THR A 298 12.02 -28.17 -19.06
C THR A 298 12.17 -29.63 -18.67
N ALA A 299 11.56 -30.53 -19.43
CA ALA A 299 11.79 -31.96 -19.29
C ALA A 299 12.80 -32.41 -20.34
N LYS A 300 13.98 -32.87 -19.90
CA LYS A 300 15.02 -33.39 -20.79
C LYS A 300 15.45 -34.76 -20.29
N ASN A 301 15.39 -35.79 -21.15
CA ASN A 301 15.75 -37.18 -20.79
C ASN A 301 15.04 -37.71 -19.52
N GLY A 302 13.79 -37.31 -19.29
CA GLY A 302 13.03 -37.72 -18.10
C GLY A 302 13.39 -36.97 -16.80
N THR A 303 14.35 -36.03 -16.83
CA THR A 303 14.66 -35.15 -15.70
C THR A 303 14.02 -33.77 -15.90
N ILE A 304 13.46 -33.24 -14.81
CA ILE A 304 12.90 -31.88 -14.76
C ILE A 304 14.03 -30.92 -14.37
N GLU A 305 14.28 -29.93 -15.21
CA GLU A 305 15.22 -28.83 -14.95
C GLU A 305 14.43 -27.52 -14.83
N HIS A 306 14.49 -26.86 -13.67
CA HIS A 306 13.85 -25.57 -13.46
C HIS A 306 14.60 -24.43 -14.17
N ARG A 307 13.85 -23.44 -14.66
CA ARG A 307 14.35 -22.32 -15.47
C ARG A 307 14.10 -20.98 -14.77
N ASP A 308 14.38 -20.94 -13.48
CA ASP A 308 14.07 -19.79 -12.60
C ASP A 308 14.80 -18.49 -13.02
N ASP A 309 15.96 -18.60 -13.66
CA ASP A 309 16.76 -17.46 -14.13
C ASP A 309 16.46 -17.03 -15.58
N LEU A 310 15.47 -17.63 -16.24
CA LEU A 310 15.12 -17.30 -17.62
C LEU A 310 14.68 -15.84 -17.74
N LYS A 311 15.43 -15.04 -18.50
CA LYS A 311 15.11 -13.63 -18.78
C LYS A 311 14.02 -13.51 -19.84
N LEU A 312 13.27 -12.41 -19.83
CA LEU A 312 12.26 -12.13 -20.85
C LEU A 312 12.93 -11.90 -22.21
N SER A 313 14.04 -11.16 -22.21
CA SER A 313 14.84 -10.88 -23.42
C SER A 313 15.38 -12.15 -24.09
N ASP A 314 15.62 -13.20 -23.30
CA ASP A 314 16.13 -14.49 -23.78
C ASP A 314 15.09 -15.29 -24.59
N LEU A 315 13.79 -15.01 -24.43
CA LEU A 315 12.72 -15.75 -25.13
C LEU A 315 12.77 -15.61 -26.66
N LEU A 316 13.33 -14.50 -27.15
CA LEU A 316 13.45 -14.20 -28.58
C LEU A 316 14.91 -13.99 -29.03
N SER A 317 15.89 -14.25 -28.17
CA SER A 317 17.29 -14.02 -28.49
C SER A 317 17.73 -14.96 -29.60
N GLU A 318 18.12 -14.43 -30.77
CA GLU A 318 18.63 -15.27 -31.88
C GLU A 318 19.89 -16.06 -31.48
N LYS A 319 20.65 -15.59 -30.48
CA LYS A 319 21.83 -16.31 -29.96
C LYS A 319 21.47 -17.52 -29.10
N LYS A 320 20.34 -17.47 -28.38
CA LYS A 320 19.90 -18.53 -27.46
C LYS A 320 18.74 -19.38 -28.02
N ALA A 321 17.99 -18.83 -28.97
CA ALA A 321 16.83 -19.41 -29.64
C ALA A 321 16.75 -18.96 -31.13
N PRO A 322 17.74 -19.30 -31.97
CA PRO A 322 17.69 -18.99 -33.40
C PRO A 322 16.47 -19.68 -34.03
N ARG A 323 15.53 -18.89 -34.58
CA ARG A 323 14.25 -19.35 -35.19
C ARG A 323 13.21 -19.88 -34.20
N SER A 324 13.04 -19.23 -33.05
CA SER A 324 11.92 -19.54 -32.16
C SER A 324 10.58 -19.34 -32.88
N SER A 325 9.76 -20.41 -32.95
CA SER A 325 8.36 -20.36 -33.37
C SER A 325 7.42 -20.08 -32.19
N ALA A 326 7.96 -19.79 -31.00
CA ALA A 326 7.16 -19.48 -29.83
C ALA A 326 6.40 -18.16 -30.02
N PRO A 327 5.17 -18.05 -29.49
CA PRO A 327 4.43 -16.79 -29.51
C PRO A 327 5.22 -15.65 -28.88
N TYR A 328 5.06 -14.43 -29.41
CA TYR A 328 5.61 -13.24 -28.79
C TYR A 328 4.90 -13.01 -27.45
N HIS A 329 5.61 -13.24 -26.34
CA HIS A 329 5.01 -13.21 -25.02
C HIS A 329 4.73 -11.78 -24.55
N LEU A 330 3.52 -11.52 -24.09
CA LEU A 330 3.09 -10.26 -23.48
C LEU A 330 2.55 -10.58 -22.09
N LEU A 331 3.16 -10.00 -21.05
CA LEU A 331 2.67 -10.09 -19.69
C LEU A 331 1.96 -8.79 -19.34
N ASN A 332 0.66 -8.92 -19.04
CA ASN A 332 -0.21 -7.82 -18.66
C ASN A 332 -0.01 -7.44 -17.20
N VAL A 333 0.18 -6.16 -16.92
CA VAL A 333 0.55 -5.63 -15.61
C VAL A 333 -0.16 -4.29 -15.41
N THR A 334 -0.54 -3.99 -14.17
CA THR A 334 -1.13 -2.69 -13.82
C THR A 334 -0.06 -1.76 -13.25
N LEU A 335 0.07 -0.55 -13.80
CA LEU A 335 0.83 0.55 -13.20
C LEU A 335 -0.05 1.28 -12.19
N ASN A 336 0.36 1.28 -10.92
CA ASN A 336 -0.38 1.90 -9.82
C ASN A 336 -0.10 3.41 -9.70
N LEU A 337 -1.15 4.24 -9.70
CA LEU A 337 -1.07 5.70 -9.80
C LEU A 337 -2.01 6.44 -8.81
N GLN A 338 -2.24 5.88 -7.62
CA GLN A 338 -3.16 6.41 -6.59
C GLN A 338 -2.80 7.83 -6.10
N GLY A 339 -1.53 8.22 -6.23
CA GLY A 339 -1.04 9.55 -5.89
C GLY A 339 -0.93 10.50 -7.08
N ALA A 340 -1.17 10.02 -8.31
CA ALA A 340 -1.14 10.84 -9.51
C ALA A 340 -2.35 11.79 -9.56
N ARG A 341 -2.18 12.92 -10.26
CA ARG A 341 -3.22 13.95 -10.42
C ARG A 341 -3.59 14.20 -11.88
N ASP A 342 -3.18 13.30 -12.77
CA ASP A 342 -3.37 13.43 -14.20
C ASP A 342 -4.83 13.12 -14.56
N ALA A 343 -5.52 14.10 -15.14
CA ALA A 343 -6.92 13.97 -15.53
C ALA A 343 -7.14 12.87 -16.60
N ASP A 344 -6.12 12.59 -17.40
CA ASP A 344 -6.13 11.60 -18.49
C ASP A 344 -6.29 10.16 -17.98
N LEU A 345 -6.06 9.90 -16.69
CA LEU A 345 -6.28 8.59 -16.07
C LEU A 345 -7.78 8.27 -15.92
N GLY A 346 -8.69 9.23 -16.12
CA GLY A 346 -10.13 8.99 -16.10
C GLY A 346 -10.68 8.50 -14.76
N GLY A 347 -10.01 8.85 -13.66
CA GLY A 347 -10.38 8.40 -12.30
C GLY A 347 -10.05 6.93 -12.00
N ARG A 348 -9.29 6.25 -12.88
CA ARG A 348 -8.88 4.86 -12.71
C ARG A 348 -7.78 4.66 -11.68
N ASP A 349 -7.06 5.74 -11.33
CA ASP A 349 -5.89 5.71 -10.45
C ASP A 349 -4.82 4.67 -10.88
N ALA A 350 -4.78 4.33 -12.18
CA ALA A 350 -3.94 3.29 -12.78
C ALA A 350 -3.75 3.46 -14.31
N ASP A 351 -2.74 2.79 -14.87
CA ASP A 351 -2.50 2.71 -16.33
C ASP A 351 -1.98 1.31 -16.73
N PHE A 352 -2.08 0.97 -18.02
CA PHE A 352 -1.62 -0.30 -18.59
C PHE A 352 -0.10 -0.37 -18.63
N PHE A 353 0.50 -1.44 -18.12
CA PHE A 353 1.93 -1.72 -18.22
C PHE A 353 2.15 -3.09 -18.86
N ILE A 354 3.14 -3.20 -19.74
CA ILE A 354 3.52 -4.48 -20.34
C ILE A 354 4.95 -4.84 -20.01
N LEU A 355 5.15 -6.13 -19.73
CA LEU A 355 6.47 -6.76 -19.73
C LEU A 355 6.53 -7.69 -20.95
N SER A 356 7.49 -7.45 -21.84
CA SER A 356 7.66 -8.27 -23.05
C SER A 356 9.13 -8.50 -23.38
N PRO A 357 9.50 -9.45 -24.27
CA PRO A 357 10.89 -9.74 -24.57
C PRO A 357 11.72 -8.54 -25.09
N ARG A 358 11.14 -7.68 -25.94
CA ARG A 358 11.91 -6.56 -26.55
C ARG A 358 11.75 -5.24 -25.81
N TYR A 359 10.51 -4.83 -25.56
CA TYR A 359 10.20 -3.54 -24.96
C TYR A 359 9.16 -3.67 -23.85
N SER A 360 9.39 -2.96 -22.76
CA SER A 360 8.50 -2.96 -21.59
C SER A 360 8.25 -1.53 -21.12
N GLY A 361 7.06 -1.28 -20.60
CA GLY A 361 6.63 0.05 -20.17
C GLY A 361 5.12 0.27 -20.25
N SER A 362 4.72 1.53 -20.14
CA SER A 362 3.33 1.99 -20.22
C SER A 362 3.19 3.24 -21.08
N PRO A 363 1.98 3.61 -21.54
CA PRO A 363 1.74 4.92 -22.14
C PRO A 363 2.23 6.07 -21.26
N THR A 364 1.98 6.00 -19.95
CA THR A 364 2.42 7.03 -19.01
C THR A 364 3.94 7.08 -18.87
N THR A 365 4.63 5.94 -18.77
CA THR A 365 6.09 5.90 -18.51
C THR A 365 6.95 5.90 -19.78
N GLY A 366 6.33 5.70 -20.95
CA GLY A 366 7.04 5.34 -22.17
C GLY A 366 7.52 3.89 -22.14
N TYR A 367 8.13 3.46 -23.25
CA TYR A 367 8.62 2.08 -23.42
C TYR A 367 10.14 2.09 -23.56
N CYS A 368 10.81 1.19 -22.84
CA CYS A 368 12.25 1.01 -22.91
C CYS A 368 12.60 -0.45 -23.26
N GLU A 369 13.82 -0.67 -23.77
CA GLU A 369 14.32 -2.03 -24.02
C GLU A 369 14.29 -2.86 -22.73
N THR A 370 13.72 -4.05 -22.79
CA THR A 370 13.57 -4.92 -21.62
C THR A 370 14.92 -5.27 -20.99
N GLU A 371 15.96 -5.42 -21.81
CA GLU A 371 17.33 -5.64 -21.33
C GLU A 371 17.82 -4.52 -20.40
N LYS A 372 17.36 -3.26 -20.57
CA LYS A 372 17.73 -2.16 -19.67
C LYS A 372 17.10 -2.31 -18.29
N LEU A 373 15.85 -2.80 -18.24
CA LEU A 373 15.19 -3.12 -16.97
C LEU A 373 15.87 -4.31 -16.28
N GLU A 374 16.16 -5.37 -17.02
CA GLU A 374 16.83 -6.57 -16.51
C GLU A 374 18.29 -6.31 -16.07
N ALA A 375 18.98 -5.39 -16.74
CA ALA A 375 20.32 -4.95 -16.35
C ALA A 375 20.31 -4.08 -15.08
N HIS A 376 19.24 -3.32 -14.87
CA HIS A 376 19.05 -2.52 -13.67
C HIS A 376 18.64 -3.39 -12.47
N ASP A 377 17.68 -4.28 -12.68
CA ASP A 377 17.19 -5.20 -11.68
C ASP A 377 17.55 -6.65 -12.05
N ARG A 378 18.62 -7.14 -11.43
CA ARG A 378 19.08 -8.52 -11.61
C ARG A 378 18.00 -9.57 -11.29
N HIS A 379 17.03 -9.25 -10.43
CA HIS A 379 15.95 -10.15 -10.06
C HIS A 379 14.81 -10.15 -11.07
N LEU A 380 14.72 -9.15 -11.95
CA LEU A 380 13.72 -9.14 -13.02
C LEU A 380 14.03 -10.23 -14.05
N ASN A 381 13.22 -11.28 -14.04
CA ASN A 381 13.26 -12.42 -14.95
C ASN A 381 11.81 -12.81 -15.30
N LEU A 382 11.62 -13.82 -16.15
CA LEU A 382 10.29 -14.26 -16.56
C LEU A 382 9.43 -14.67 -15.36
N GLY A 383 10.01 -15.39 -14.39
CA GLY A 383 9.29 -15.78 -13.17
C GLY A 383 8.79 -14.58 -12.36
N THR A 384 9.61 -13.54 -12.24
CA THR A 384 9.24 -12.27 -11.57
C THR A 384 8.15 -11.54 -12.35
N ALA A 385 8.27 -11.44 -13.67
CA ALA A 385 7.25 -10.82 -14.50
C ALA A 385 5.90 -11.57 -14.45
N MET A 386 5.94 -12.90 -14.44
CA MET A 386 4.75 -13.75 -14.22
C MET A 386 4.15 -13.51 -12.83
N ALA A 387 4.98 -13.44 -11.79
CA ALA A 387 4.54 -13.18 -10.43
C ALA A 387 3.92 -11.79 -10.26
N ILE A 388 4.45 -10.76 -10.94
CA ILE A 388 3.85 -9.42 -10.96
C ILE A 388 2.48 -9.48 -11.65
N SER A 389 2.39 -10.14 -12.80
CA SER A 389 1.17 -10.23 -13.59
C SER A 389 0.03 -10.93 -12.86
N GLY A 390 0.34 -11.90 -11.98
CA GLY A 390 -0.62 -12.60 -11.11
C GLY A 390 -0.59 -12.19 -9.62
N ALA A 391 -0.14 -10.98 -9.30
CA ALA A 391 0.01 -10.47 -7.93
C ALA A 391 -1.33 -10.04 -7.29
N GLY A 392 -2.26 -10.99 -7.09
CA GLY A 392 -3.65 -10.71 -6.67
C GLY A 392 -3.85 -9.99 -5.33
N LEU A 393 -2.82 -9.84 -4.49
CA LEU A 393 -2.88 -9.06 -3.26
C LEU A 393 -1.79 -8.00 -3.20
N SER A 394 -2.18 -6.74 -3.34
CA SER A 394 -1.28 -5.58 -3.23
C SER A 394 -1.93 -4.48 -2.39
N PRO A 395 -1.18 -3.61 -1.69
CA PRO A 395 -1.79 -2.50 -0.96
C PRO A 395 -2.50 -1.52 -1.89
N ASN A 396 -1.92 -1.31 -3.07
CA ASN A 396 -2.48 -0.51 -4.14
C ASN A 396 -2.76 -1.43 -5.33
N GLN A 397 -4.01 -1.44 -5.81
CA GLN A 397 -4.55 -2.42 -6.75
C GLN A 397 -5.29 -1.72 -7.89
N GLY A 398 -4.69 -0.68 -8.48
CA GLY A 398 -5.32 0.13 -9.52
C GLY A 398 -6.79 0.49 -9.21
N THR A 399 -7.71 0.13 -10.09
CA THR A 399 -9.15 0.37 -9.94
C THR A 399 -9.80 -0.46 -8.82
N ALA A 400 -9.17 -1.55 -8.39
CA ALA A 400 -9.62 -2.43 -7.31
C ALA A 400 -9.13 -1.98 -5.92
N THR A 401 -8.42 -0.86 -5.80
CA THR A 401 -7.82 -0.41 -4.53
C THR A 401 -8.86 -0.16 -3.43
N ILE A 402 -8.75 -0.90 -2.31
CA ILE A 402 -9.57 -0.68 -1.12
C ILE A 402 -8.87 0.34 -0.20
N LYS A 403 -9.15 1.63 -0.40
CA LYS A 403 -8.47 2.76 0.27
C LYS A 403 -8.29 2.59 1.80
N PRO A 404 -9.30 2.15 2.58
CA PRO A 404 -9.13 1.94 4.02
C PRO A 404 -8.06 0.90 4.39
N LEU A 405 -7.81 -0.09 3.53
CA LEU A 405 -6.91 -1.21 3.83
C LEU A 405 -5.46 -0.96 3.41
N VAL A 406 -5.20 0.00 2.53
CA VAL A 406 -3.86 0.30 1.95
C VAL A 406 -2.77 0.36 3.02
N TYR A 407 -3.00 1.15 4.07
CA TYR A 407 -2.03 1.31 5.15
C TYR A 407 -1.79 0.00 5.91
N LEU A 408 -2.87 -0.72 6.21
CA LEU A 408 -2.81 -1.97 6.98
C LEU A 408 -2.07 -3.06 6.20
N THR A 409 -2.41 -3.28 4.93
CA THR A 409 -1.79 -4.30 4.10
C THR A 409 -0.31 -4.00 3.84
N ALA A 410 0.04 -2.74 3.60
CA ALA A 410 1.44 -2.30 3.50
C ALA A 410 2.19 -2.53 4.83
N LEU A 411 1.62 -2.13 5.96
CA LEU A 411 2.23 -2.31 7.29
C LEU A 411 2.47 -3.79 7.63
N LEU A 412 1.47 -4.65 7.41
CA LEU A 412 1.54 -6.08 7.70
C LEU A 412 2.41 -6.85 6.68
N ASN A 413 2.87 -6.17 5.62
CA ASN A 413 3.65 -6.74 4.51
C ASN A 413 2.83 -7.73 3.67
N LEU A 414 1.52 -7.50 3.55
CA LEU A 414 0.60 -8.24 2.67
C LEU A 414 0.64 -7.59 1.28
N ARG A 415 1.75 -7.84 0.56
CA ARG A 415 2.10 -7.08 -0.64
C ARG A 415 2.85 -7.93 -1.66
N LEU A 416 2.23 -8.15 -2.82
CA LEU A 416 2.81 -8.89 -3.95
C LEU A 416 3.16 -7.97 -5.13
N ASP A 417 2.87 -6.68 -5.02
CA ASP A 417 3.32 -5.64 -5.94
C ASP A 417 4.86 -5.53 -5.96
N TYR A 418 5.34 -4.86 -6.99
CA TYR A 418 6.76 -4.76 -7.28
C TYR A 418 7.13 -3.35 -7.72
N TRP A 419 8.27 -2.87 -7.25
CA TRP A 419 8.83 -1.59 -7.69
C TRP A 419 9.82 -1.82 -8.84
N LEU A 420 9.49 -1.34 -10.04
CA LEU A 420 10.36 -1.38 -11.21
C LEU A 420 11.04 -0.03 -11.42
N ALA A 421 12.25 -0.04 -12.01
CA ALA A 421 12.83 1.19 -12.53
C ALA A 421 11.90 1.81 -13.57
N ASN A 422 11.66 3.10 -13.46
CA ASN A 422 10.78 3.82 -14.34
C ASN A 422 11.38 3.88 -15.76
N PRO A 423 10.71 3.31 -16.79
CA PRO A 423 11.18 3.34 -18.18
C PRO A 423 11.59 4.73 -18.65
N ARG A 424 10.84 5.77 -18.27
CA ARG A 424 11.13 7.18 -18.58
C ARG A 424 12.54 7.60 -18.15
N HIS A 425 12.98 7.14 -16.98
CA HIS A 425 14.29 7.49 -16.43
C HIS A 425 15.43 6.63 -16.99
N LEU A 426 15.11 5.48 -17.59
CA LEU A 426 16.08 4.63 -18.30
C LEU A 426 16.33 5.09 -19.73
N ILE A 427 15.33 5.71 -20.37
CA ILE A 427 15.45 6.28 -21.73
C ILE A 427 16.28 7.58 -21.69
N GLU A 428 16.08 8.41 -20.67
CA GLU A 428 16.71 9.72 -20.57
C GLU A 428 18.10 9.70 -19.90
N SER A 429 19.12 10.24 -20.56
CA SER A 429 20.54 10.08 -20.20
C SER A 429 21.09 11.04 -19.14
N SER A 430 20.25 11.71 -18.35
CA SER A 430 20.76 12.69 -17.36
C SER A 430 21.55 12.02 -16.22
N ARG A 431 22.67 12.63 -15.82
CA ARG A 431 23.53 12.12 -14.71
C ARG A 431 22.78 12.04 -13.38
N MET A 432 21.92 13.01 -13.12
CA MET A 432 21.13 13.09 -11.88
C MET A 432 20.10 11.95 -11.78
N ARG A 433 19.42 11.59 -12.88
CA ARG A 433 18.47 10.46 -12.88
C ARG A 433 19.18 9.12 -12.74
N ARG A 434 20.35 8.95 -13.36
CA ARG A 434 21.20 7.76 -13.15
C ARG A 434 21.62 7.58 -11.69
N LEU A 435 21.97 8.66 -10.99
CA LEU A 435 22.28 8.60 -9.56
C LEU A 435 21.04 8.22 -8.72
N ARG A 436 19.86 8.74 -9.08
CA ARG A 436 18.59 8.41 -8.41
C ARG A 436 18.15 6.96 -8.63
N LEU A 437 18.39 6.42 -9.82
CA LEU A 437 18.17 5.00 -10.11
C LEU A 437 19.21 4.12 -9.41
N ALA A 438 20.46 4.57 -9.24
CA ALA A 438 21.46 3.82 -8.48
C ALA A 438 21.11 3.64 -7.00
N ALA A 439 20.20 4.46 -6.45
CA ALA A 439 19.62 4.21 -5.15
C ALA A 439 18.65 3.03 -5.24
N SER A 440 18.74 2.06 -4.32
CA SER A 440 17.79 0.94 -4.25
C SER A 440 16.36 1.42 -3.94
N VAL A 441 15.40 0.51 -4.09
CA VAL A 441 14.02 0.70 -3.60
C VAL A 441 14.01 0.65 -2.08
N GLY A 442 14.48 1.74 -1.46
CA GLY A 442 14.61 1.86 -0.01
C GLY A 442 13.28 2.11 0.71
N PRO A 443 13.33 2.34 2.04
CA PRO A 443 12.15 2.41 2.91
C PRO A 443 11.13 3.46 2.49
N VAL A 444 11.57 4.56 1.86
CA VAL A 444 10.70 5.64 1.37
C VAL A 444 9.62 5.11 0.41
N TYR A 445 9.89 4.07 -0.36
CA TYR A 445 8.92 3.47 -1.27
C TYR A 445 7.83 2.70 -0.53
N LEU A 446 8.16 2.04 0.59
CA LEU A 446 7.17 1.45 1.49
C LEU A 446 6.24 2.52 2.08
N PHE A 447 6.77 3.71 2.43
CA PHE A 447 5.94 4.84 2.87
C PHE A 447 5.03 5.37 1.75
N LYS A 448 5.57 5.50 0.53
CA LYS A 448 4.75 5.89 -0.62
C LYS A 448 3.60 4.91 -0.84
N GLU A 449 3.88 3.62 -0.73
CA GLU A 449 2.90 2.54 -0.85
C GLU A 449 1.84 2.60 0.25
N ALA A 450 2.25 2.69 1.52
CA ALA A 450 1.35 2.70 2.68
C ALA A 450 0.42 3.93 2.75
N TRP A 451 0.80 5.05 2.14
CA TRP A 451 -0.03 6.25 2.04
C TRP A 451 -0.73 6.41 0.67
N GLY A 452 -0.58 5.46 -0.25
CA GLY A 452 -1.15 5.56 -1.60
C GLY A 452 -0.58 6.72 -2.43
N LEU A 453 0.67 7.14 -2.16
CA LEU A 453 1.37 8.23 -2.86
C LEU A 453 2.15 7.71 -4.07
N LEU A 454 1.50 6.86 -4.86
CA LEU A 454 2.09 6.20 -6.03
C LEU A 454 1.92 7.07 -7.28
N ASP A 455 3.02 7.34 -7.99
CA ASP A 455 3.05 8.20 -9.17
C ASP A 455 4.11 7.73 -10.19
N ALA A 456 4.02 8.22 -11.43
CA ALA A 456 4.97 7.91 -12.51
C ALA A 456 6.10 8.94 -12.67
N SER A 457 6.27 9.86 -11.72
CA SER A 457 7.28 10.93 -11.79
C SER A 457 8.65 10.50 -11.23
N GLY A 458 8.63 9.61 -10.24
CA GLY A 458 9.81 9.11 -9.54
C GLY A 458 10.70 8.17 -10.38
N PRO A 459 11.90 7.84 -9.88
CA PRO A 459 12.83 6.93 -10.56
C PRO A 459 12.34 5.47 -10.54
N PHE A 460 11.45 5.11 -9.61
CA PHE A 460 10.80 3.80 -9.56
C PHE A 460 9.28 3.97 -9.64
N VAL A 461 8.62 2.99 -10.24
CA VAL A 461 7.18 2.89 -10.38
C VAL A 461 6.68 1.59 -9.76
N ASN A 462 5.49 1.64 -9.19
CA ASN A 462 4.87 0.49 -8.55
C ASN A 462 3.96 -0.23 -9.55
N VAL A 463 4.14 -1.54 -9.68
CA VAL A 463 3.37 -2.38 -10.58
C VAL A 463 2.76 -3.58 -9.85
N SER A 464 1.61 -4.05 -10.33
CA SER A 464 0.84 -5.13 -9.72
C SER A 464 0.07 -5.93 -10.78
N ASP A 465 -0.78 -6.86 -10.32
CA ASP A 465 -1.58 -7.76 -11.17
C ASP A 465 -2.27 -7.03 -12.34
N GLY A 466 -2.28 -7.64 -13.52
CA GLY A 466 -2.97 -7.09 -14.69
C GLY A 466 -4.49 -6.93 -14.47
N GLY A 467 -5.08 -7.81 -13.65
CA GLY A 467 -6.48 -7.78 -13.23
C GLY A 467 -6.86 -6.60 -12.35
N HIS A 468 -5.90 -5.86 -11.81
CA HIS A 468 -6.16 -4.60 -11.11
C HIS A 468 -6.56 -3.44 -12.04
N LEU A 469 -6.54 -3.65 -13.37
CA LEU A 469 -7.08 -2.74 -14.36
C LEU A 469 -7.92 -3.48 -15.42
N GLU A 470 -7.35 -4.47 -16.12
CA GLU A 470 -8.00 -5.22 -17.20
C GLU A 470 -7.48 -6.67 -17.21
N ASN A 471 -8.28 -7.61 -16.72
CA ASN A 471 -7.82 -8.96 -16.38
C ASN A 471 -7.53 -9.89 -17.58
N LEU A 472 -8.14 -9.66 -18.74
CA LEU A 472 -8.01 -10.55 -19.91
C LEU A 472 -6.74 -10.29 -20.72
N GLY A 473 -6.06 -9.15 -20.51
CA GLY A 473 -4.92 -8.73 -21.34
C GLY A 473 -5.33 -8.44 -22.80
N LEU A 474 -6.62 -8.26 -23.07
CA LEU A 474 -7.21 -8.03 -24.38
C LEU A 474 -6.81 -6.65 -24.92
N TYR A 475 -6.71 -5.66 -24.05
CA TYR A 475 -6.50 -4.26 -24.43
C TYR A 475 -5.24 -4.05 -25.28
N GLU A 476 -4.13 -4.70 -24.90
CA GLU A 476 -2.85 -4.55 -25.60
C GLU A 476 -2.83 -5.26 -26.96
N LEU A 477 -3.64 -6.30 -27.16
CA LEU A 477 -3.82 -6.94 -28.47
C LEU A 477 -4.69 -6.06 -29.38
N LEU A 478 -5.73 -5.44 -28.83
CA LEU A 478 -6.58 -4.48 -29.56
C LEU A 478 -5.79 -3.24 -29.99
N ARG A 479 -4.93 -2.71 -29.12
CA ARG A 479 -4.02 -1.60 -29.45
C ARG A 479 -3.09 -1.93 -30.62
N ARG A 480 -2.68 -3.20 -30.74
CA ARG A 480 -1.86 -3.72 -31.86
C ARG A 480 -2.69 -4.08 -33.10
N ARG A 481 -4.01 -3.88 -33.05
CA ARG A 481 -4.95 -4.20 -34.12
C ARG A 481 -4.83 -5.64 -34.62
N CYS A 482 -4.67 -6.58 -33.70
CA CYS A 482 -4.59 -8.01 -34.03
C CYS A 482 -5.83 -8.44 -34.81
N ARG A 483 -5.62 -9.08 -35.96
CA ARG A 483 -6.73 -9.55 -36.81
C ARG A 483 -7.55 -10.66 -36.15
N TRP A 484 -6.88 -11.52 -35.38
CA TRP A 484 -7.49 -12.64 -34.66
C TRP A 484 -7.09 -12.55 -33.19
N ILE A 485 -8.07 -12.60 -32.31
CA ILE A 485 -7.87 -12.66 -30.87
C ILE A 485 -8.69 -13.81 -30.31
N ILE A 486 -8.03 -14.68 -29.55
CA ILE A 486 -8.69 -15.69 -28.74
C ILE A 486 -8.45 -15.28 -27.29
N ALA A 487 -9.50 -14.89 -26.58
CA ALA A 487 -9.46 -14.54 -25.17
C ALA A 487 -10.02 -15.70 -24.36
N VAL A 488 -9.24 -16.23 -23.43
CA VAL A 488 -9.67 -17.30 -22.52
C VAL A 488 -9.86 -16.69 -21.14
N ASP A 489 -11.11 -16.55 -20.73
CA ASP A 489 -11.48 -16.03 -19.42
C ASP A 489 -11.59 -17.15 -18.38
N ALA A 490 -10.61 -17.16 -17.48
CA ALA A 490 -10.55 -18.00 -16.29
C ALA A 490 -10.76 -17.19 -14.99
N SER A 491 -11.30 -15.96 -15.06
CA SER A 491 -11.62 -15.17 -13.88
C SER A 491 -12.75 -15.81 -13.08
N GLU A 492 -12.74 -15.60 -11.77
CA GLU A 492 -13.86 -15.90 -10.89
C GLU A 492 -15.06 -15.03 -11.29
N ASP A 493 -16.15 -15.69 -11.66
CA ASP A 493 -17.42 -15.09 -12.07
C ASP A 493 -18.57 -16.07 -11.78
N PRO A 494 -18.97 -16.23 -10.50
CA PRO A 494 -19.96 -17.24 -10.10
C PRO A 494 -21.34 -17.03 -10.74
N ALA A 495 -21.65 -15.79 -11.14
CA ALA A 495 -22.88 -15.43 -11.82
C ALA A 495 -22.78 -15.54 -13.36
N MET A 496 -21.57 -15.74 -13.90
CA MET A 496 -21.26 -15.78 -15.32
C MET A 496 -21.65 -14.49 -16.06
N GLU A 497 -21.53 -13.31 -15.43
CA GLU A 497 -21.90 -12.01 -16.01
C GLU A 497 -20.87 -11.47 -17.02
N CYS A 498 -19.73 -12.14 -17.18
CA CYS A 498 -18.64 -11.76 -18.09
C CYS A 498 -18.11 -10.33 -17.81
N GLY A 499 -18.03 -9.93 -16.55
CA GLY A 499 -17.63 -8.58 -16.13
C GLY A 499 -16.26 -8.14 -16.66
N CYS A 500 -15.26 -9.03 -16.62
CA CYS A 500 -13.91 -8.75 -17.15
C CYS A 500 -13.94 -8.37 -18.64
N LEU A 501 -14.75 -9.05 -19.44
CA LEU A 501 -14.94 -8.71 -20.84
C LEU A 501 -15.58 -7.33 -20.99
N MET A 502 -16.63 -7.04 -20.22
CA MET A 502 -17.33 -5.76 -20.29
C MET A 502 -16.42 -4.57 -19.95
N ASP A 503 -15.52 -4.74 -18.98
CA ASP A 503 -14.53 -3.71 -18.66
C ASP A 503 -13.50 -3.54 -19.79
N ALA A 504 -12.98 -4.62 -20.36
CA ALA A 504 -12.06 -4.57 -21.50
C ALA A 504 -12.69 -3.87 -22.73
N LEU A 505 -13.96 -4.17 -23.03
CA LEU A 505 -14.71 -3.52 -24.11
C LEU A 505 -14.92 -2.02 -23.85
N ARG A 506 -15.17 -1.65 -22.59
CA ARG A 506 -15.32 -0.24 -22.19
C ARG A 506 -14.02 0.53 -22.39
N TYR A 507 -12.87 -0.03 -21.98
CA TYR A 507 -11.56 0.59 -22.20
C TYR A 507 -11.20 0.69 -23.68
N ALA A 508 -11.46 -0.37 -24.47
CA ALA A 508 -11.25 -0.35 -25.91
C ALA A 508 -12.02 0.79 -26.59
N ARG A 509 -13.28 1.01 -26.18
CA ARG A 509 -14.12 2.08 -26.72
C ARG A 509 -13.65 3.47 -26.30
N ILE A 510 -13.37 3.67 -25.00
CA ILE A 510 -13.03 4.98 -24.45
C ILE A 510 -11.64 5.42 -24.91
N ASP A 511 -10.65 4.53 -24.82
CA ASP A 511 -9.24 4.90 -25.03
C ASP A 511 -8.77 4.71 -26.48
N LEU A 512 -9.29 3.70 -27.19
CA LEU A 512 -8.82 3.32 -28.52
C LEU A 512 -9.84 3.63 -29.64
N GLY A 513 -11.08 3.99 -29.28
CA GLY A 513 -12.16 4.20 -30.25
C GLY A 513 -12.61 2.91 -30.96
N ILE A 514 -12.28 1.74 -30.42
CA ILE A 514 -12.58 0.43 -31.00
C ILE A 514 -13.96 -0.03 -30.52
N THR A 515 -14.77 -0.56 -31.44
CA THR A 515 -16.09 -1.11 -31.11
C THR A 515 -16.12 -2.62 -31.36
N ILE A 516 -16.63 -3.37 -30.39
CA ILE A 516 -16.79 -4.83 -30.46
C ILE A 516 -18.22 -5.13 -30.02
N SER A 517 -18.98 -5.76 -30.90
CA SER A 517 -20.36 -6.19 -30.63
C SER A 517 -20.36 -7.69 -30.44
N ILE A 518 -20.43 -8.12 -29.18
CA ILE A 518 -20.45 -9.54 -28.78
C ILE A 518 -21.75 -9.87 -28.07
N ASP A 519 -22.34 -11.01 -28.42
CA ASP A 519 -23.49 -11.59 -27.72
C ASP A 519 -22.97 -12.68 -26.76
N VAL A 520 -23.29 -12.54 -25.48
CA VAL A 520 -22.83 -13.44 -24.41
C VAL A 520 -23.98 -14.16 -23.72
N ASP A 521 -25.22 -14.03 -24.22
CA ASP A 521 -26.41 -14.58 -23.56
C ASP A 521 -26.32 -16.10 -23.35
N ASP A 522 -25.71 -16.82 -24.28
CA ASP A 522 -25.52 -18.27 -24.19
C ASP A 522 -24.40 -18.70 -23.21
N LEU A 523 -23.57 -17.76 -22.74
CA LEU A 523 -22.57 -18.01 -21.71
C LEU A 523 -23.16 -17.91 -20.30
N HIS A 524 -24.25 -17.16 -20.12
CA HIS A 524 -24.91 -16.99 -18.84
C HIS A 524 -25.49 -18.31 -18.31
N LEU A 525 -25.62 -18.40 -16.98
CA LEU A 525 -26.23 -19.56 -16.32
C LEU A 525 -27.72 -19.66 -16.67
N GLN A 526 -28.16 -20.87 -17.03
CA GLN A 526 -29.56 -21.13 -17.34
C GLN A 526 -30.44 -21.06 -16.09
N THR A 527 -31.38 -20.11 -16.06
CA THR A 527 -32.37 -19.97 -14.98
C THR A 527 -33.41 -21.10 -15.03
N GLY A 528 -33.65 -21.75 -13.89
CA GLY A 528 -34.68 -22.80 -13.75
C GLY A 528 -34.20 -24.24 -13.99
N ALA A 529 -32.91 -24.44 -14.30
CA ALA A 529 -32.30 -25.76 -14.33
C ALA A 529 -32.10 -26.34 -12.92
N ALA A 530 -32.00 -27.67 -12.80
CA ALA A 530 -31.61 -28.30 -11.55
C ALA A 530 -30.17 -27.87 -11.17
N PRO A 531 -29.90 -27.51 -9.91
CA PRO A 531 -28.56 -27.16 -9.49
C PRO A 531 -27.62 -28.38 -9.60
N PRO A 532 -26.36 -28.19 -10.03
CA PRO A 532 -25.72 -26.90 -10.31
C PRO A 532 -26.01 -26.38 -11.74
N PRO A 533 -26.32 -25.08 -11.91
CA PRO A 533 -26.74 -24.51 -13.20
C PRO A 533 -25.64 -24.56 -14.26
N LEU A 534 -26.04 -24.75 -15.52
CA LEU A 534 -25.14 -24.88 -16.69
C LEU A 534 -25.29 -23.68 -17.62
N SER A 535 -24.25 -23.40 -18.41
CA SER A 535 -24.30 -22.51 -19.57
C SER A 535 -24.82 -23.25 -20.80
N ARG A 536 -25.21 -22.54 -21.86
CA ARG A 536 -25.54 -23.18 -23.15
C ARG A 536 -24.29 -23.44 -23.98
N GLU A 537 -23.34 -22.53 -23.92
CA GLU A 537 -22.11 -22.57 -24.70
C GLU A 537 -20.88 -22.26 -23.82
N HIS A 538 -19.70 -22.60 -24.35
CA HIS A 538 -18.42 -22.28 -23.72
C HIS A 538 -17.75 -21.02 -24.29
N TRP A 539 -18.21 -20.52 -25.44
CA TRP A 539 -17.59 -19.38 -26.10
C TRP A 539 -18.61 -18.52 -26.84
N ALA A 540 -18.23 -17.27 -27.08
CA ALA A 540 -18.92 -16.31 -27.92
C ALA A 540 -17.95 -15.75 -28.96
N THR A 541 -18.48 -15.19 -30.05
CA THR A 541 -17.65 -14.59 -31.10
C THR A 541 -18.13 -13.21 -31.48
N ALA A 542 -17.21 -12.37 -31.94
CA ALA A 542 -17.51 -11.02 -32.38
C ALA A 542 -16.59 -10.55 -33.49
N ALA A 543 -17.08 -9.61 -34.28
CA ALA A 543 -16.24 -8.78 -35.12
C ALA A 543 -15.72 -7.59 -34.31
N ILE A 544 -14.46 -7.21 -34.56
CA ILE A 544 -13.79 -6.05 -33.99
C ILE A 544 -13.74 -4.98 -35.08
N ASP A 545 -14.33 -3.82 -34.84
CA ASP A 545 -14.18 -2.66 -35.72
C ASP A 545 -13.05 -1.76 -35.18
N TYR A 546 -11.91 -1.77 -35.89
CA TYR A 546 -10.75 -0.93 -35.60
C TYR A 546 -10.86 0.48 -36.20
N GLY A 547 -11.92 0.75 -36.97
CA GLY A 547 -12.09 1.96 -37.75
C GLY A 547 -11.31 1.92 -39.08
N GLY A 548 -11.66 2.82 -40.00
CA GLY A 548 -10.99 2.93 -41.31
C GLY A 548 -11.15 1.69 -42.20
N GLY A 549 -12.19 0.89 -41.97
CA GLY A 549 -12.44 -0.37 -42.70
C GLY A 549 -11.58 -1.56 -42.25
N GLN A 550 -10.77 -1.41 -41.20
CA GLN A 550 -10.01 -2.51 -40.61
C GLN A 550 -10.89 -3.31 -39.65
N VAL A 551 -11.02 -4.61 -39.91
CA VAL A 551 -11.85 -5.53 -39.11
C VAL A 551 -10.97 -6.65 -38.54
N GLY A 552 -11.20 -6.98 -37.28
CA GLY A 552 -10.66 -8.18 -36.62
C GLY A 552 -11.77 -9.10 -36.13
N HIS A 553 -11.38 -10.20 -35.51
CA HIS A 553 -12.27 -11.21 -34.95
C HIS A 553 -11.85 -11.58 -33.54
N LEU A 554 -12.82 -11.66 -32.65
CA LEU A 554 -12.67 -12.09 -31.26
C LEU A 554 -13.39 -13.42 -31.08
N VAL A 555 -12.69 -14.39 -30.51
CA VAL A 555 -13.27 -15.59 -29.90
C VAL A 555 -13.08 -15.45 -28.41
N TYR A 556 -14.16 -15.30 -27.67
CA TYR A 556 -14.16 -15.20 -26.22
C TYR A 556 -14.59 -16.53 -25.63
N VAL A 557 -13.71 -17.19 -24.89
CA VAL A 557 -13.93 -18.48 -24.25
C VAL A 557 -14.09 -18.26 -22.76
N LYS A 558 -15.14 -18.77 -22.14
CA LYS A 558 -15.36 -18.71 -20.70
C LYS A 558 -15.28 -20.11 -20.11
N SER A 559 -14.60 -20.24 -18.97
CA SER A 559 -14.64 -21.48 -18.18
C SER A 559 -16.07 -21.75 -17.70
N SER A 560 -16.77 -22.70 -18.33
CA SER A 560 -18.18 -23.00 -18.08
C SER A 560 -18.45 -24.50 -18.17
N MET A 561 -19.61 -24.92 -17.67
CA MET A 561 -20.12 -26.28 -17.84
C MET A 561 -21.39 -26.22 -18.68
N THR A 562 -21.49 -27.04 -19.72
CA THR A 562 -22.63 -27.12 -20.66
C THR A 562 -23.36 -28.47 -20.59
N GLY A 563 -22.79 -29.47 -19.90
CA GLY A 563 -23.37 -30.79 -19.69
C GLY A 563 -22.91 -31.86 -20.68
N ASP A 564 -21.97 -31.52 -21.58
CA ASP A 564 -21.33 -32.46 -22.50
C ASP A 564 -19.92 -32.89 -22.05
N GLU A 565 -19.52 -32.53 -20.83
CA GLU A 565 -18.20 -32.83 -20.29
C GLU A 565 -17.99 -34.32 -19.96
N PRO A 566 -16.75 -34.81 -20.02
CA PRO A 566 -16.40 -36.16 -19.57
C PRO A 566 -16.80 -36.44 -18.12
N ALA A 567 -17.12 -37.70 -17.83
CA ALA A 567 -17.59 -38.14 -16.50
C ALA A 567 -16.64 -37.80 -15.35
N THR A 568 -15.32 -37.70 -15.61
CA THR A 568 -14.32 -37.31 -14.61
C THR A 568 -14.45 -35.84 -14.17
N ILE A 569 -14.86 -34.95 -15.08
CA ILE A 569 -15.11 -33.54 -14.77
C ILE A 569 -16.44 -33.40 -14.02
N VAL A 570 -17.46 -34.15 -14.45
CA VAL A 570 -18.77 -34.21 -13.78
C VAL A 570 -18.62 -34.72 -12.34
N ASP A 571 -17.87 -35.82 -12.12
CA ASP A 571 -17.57 -36.35 -10.78
C ASP A 571 -16.90 -35.30 -9.87
N TYR A 572 -15.94 -34.54 -10.39
CA TYR A 572 -15.34 -33.45 -9.63
C TYR A 572 -16.38 -32.37 -9.26
N ARG A 573 -17.19 -31.92 -10.22
CA ARG A 573 -18.22 -30.90 -10.01
C ARG A 573 -19.29 -31.35 -9.01
N ASP A 574 -19.67 -32.62 -9.00
CA ASP A 574 -20.63 -33.17 -8.02
C ASP A 574 -20.10 -33.05 -6.59
N SER A 575 -18.78 -33.21 -6.41
CA SER A 575 -18.12 -33.03 -5.11
C SER A 575 -17.78 -31.56 -4.78
N SER A 576 -17.71 -30.70 -5.80
CA SER A 576 -17.31 -29.29 -5.72
C SER A 576 -18.27 -28.39 -6.51
N PRO A 577 -19.46 -28.05 -5.98
CA PRO A 577 -20.55 -27.44 -6.74
C PRO A 577 -20.26 -26.05 -7.35
N THR A 578 -19.27 -25.34 -6.81
CA THR A 578 -18.81 -24.04 -7.33
C THR A 578 -17.89 -24.18 -8.54
N PHE A 579 -17.33 -25.36 -8.83
CA PHE A 579 -16.51 -25.58 -10.03
C PHE A 579 -17.30 -25.32 -11.31
N PRO A 580 -16.78 -24.57 -12.30
CA PRO A 580 -15.40 -24.09 -12.44
C PRO A 580 -15.21 -22.62 -12.02
N GLN A 581 -16.08 -22.09 -11.15
CA GLN A 581 -16.07 -20.75 -10.57
C GLN A 581 -15.71 -20.80 -9.08
N GLU A 582 -14.74 -21.63 -8.70
CA GLU A 582 -14.23 -21.67 -7.33
C GLU A 582 -13.48 -20.38 -6.99
N SER A 583 -13.51 -19.98 -5.71
CA SER A 583 -12.96 -18.68 -5.30
C SER A 583 -11.46 -18.57 -5.56
N SER A 584 -11.09 -17.44 -6.16
CA SER A 584 -9.71 -17.04 -6.44
C SER A 584 -8.88 -16.75 -5.19
N ASP A 585 -9.49 -16.63 -4.01
CA ASP A 585 -8.77 -16.55 -2.74
C ASP A 585 -8.02 -17.86 -2.41
N ASN A 586 -8.49 -19.01 -2.93
CA ASN A 586 -7.80 -20.29 -2.76
C ASN A 586 -6.77 -20.53 -3.87
N GLN A 587 -5.51 -20.24 -3.58
CA GLN A 587 -4.40 -20.44 -4.51
C GLN A 587 -3.72 -21.83 -4.37
N PHE A 588 -4.20 -22.71 -3.48
CA PHE A 588 -3.57 -24.01 -3.19
C PHE A 588 -4.40 -25.16 -3.73
N PHE A 589 -4.23 -25.45 -5.03
CA PHE A 589 -5.01 -26.48 -5.69
C PHE A 589 -4.59 -27.89 -5.27
N SER A 590 -5.57 -28.76 -5.03
CA SER A 590 -5.31 -30.19 -4.94
C SER A 590 -5.00 -30.76 -6.33
N GLU A 591 -4.36 -31.94 -6.40
CA GLU A 591 -4.10 -32.62 -7.68
C GLU A 591 -5.38 -32.85 -8.48
N LYS A 592 -6.47 -33.27 -7.80
CA LYS A 592 -7.78 -33.47 -8.41
C LYS A 592 -8.35 -32.17 -9.00
N GLN A 593 -8.26 -31.08 -8.25
CA GLN A 593 -8.74 -29.77 -8.69
C GLN A 593 -7.96 -29.27 -9.91
N PHE A 594 -6.62 -29.34 -9.85
CA PHE A 594 -5.77 -28.93 -10.96
C PHE A 594 -6.05 -29.75 -12.23
N GLU A 595 -6.17 -31.06 -12.10
CA GLU A 595 -6.50 -31.95 -13.22
C GLU A 595 -7.91 -31.67 -13.77
N ALA A 596 -8.90 -31.35 -12.92
CA ALA A 596 -10.25 -30.99 -13.37
C ALA A 596 -10.26 -29.71 -14.21
N TYR A 597 -9.55 -28.65 -13.79
CA TYR A 597 -9.42 -27.42 -14.60
C TYR A 597 -8.65 -27.68 -15.90
N ARG A 598 -7.55 -28.44 -15.86
CA ARG A 598 -6.78 -28.80 -17.05
C ARG A 598 -7.65 -29.57 -18.05
N ALA A 599 -8.39 -30.57 -17.58
CA ALA A 599 -9.28 -31.39 -18.39
C ALA A 599 -10.47 -30.58 -18.96
N LEU A 600 -11.04 -29.67 -18.17
CA LEU A 600 -12.10 -28.78 -18.66
C LEU A 600 -11.59 -27.85 -19.75
N GLY A 601 -10.43 -27.23 -19.57
CA GLY A 601 -9.82 -26.39 -20.60
C GLY A 601 -9.53 -27.16 -21.89
N GLU A 602 -9.05 -28.41 -21.76
CA GLU A 602 -8.84 -29.32 -22.90
C GLU A 602 -10.16 -29.64 -23.61
N HIS A 603 -11.23 -29.98 -22.87
CA HIS A 603 -12.56 -30.24 -23.41
C HIS A 603 -13.10 -29.04 -24.19
N ILE A 604 -13.10 -27.86 -23.58
CA ILE A 604 -13.58 -26.62 -24.21
C ILE A 604 -12.80 -26.33 -25.51
N ALA A 605 -11.47 -26.44 -25.47
CA ALA A 605 -10.63 -26.22 -26.64
C ALA A 605 -10.92 -27.23 -27.76
N GLN A 606 -11.09 -28.51 -27.44
CA GLN A 606 -11.44 -29.54 -28.42
C GLN A 606 -12.82 -29.27 -29.05
N ARG A 607 -13.81 -28.85 -28.25
CA ARG A 607 -15.16 -28.49 -28.74
C ARG A 607 -15.11 -27.26 -29.64
N LEU A 608 -14.37 -26.23 -29.24
CA LEU A 608 -14.17 -25.03 -30.04
C LEU A 608 -13.54 -25.37 -31.40
N LEU A 609 -12.47 -26.17 -31.42
CA LEU A 609 -11.80 -26.58 -32.66
C LEU A 609 -12.68 -27.49 -33.54
N ALA A 610 -13.51 -28.33 -32.93
CA ALA A 610 -14.41 -29.23 -33.65
C ALA A 610 -15.66 -28.55 -34.22
N SER A 611 -16.05 -27.39 -33.69
CA SER A 611 -17.25 -26.63 -34.11
C SER A 611 -17.23 -26.19 -35.59
N LYS A 612 -16.08 -26.35 -36.29
CA LYS A 612 -15.87 -25.92 -37.67
C LYS A 612 -16.35 -24.49 -37.90
N MET A 613 -16.00 -23.60 -36.97
CA MET A 613 -16.26 -22.17 -37.12
C MET A 613 -15.87 -21.69 -38.51
N THR A 614 -16.89 -21.39 -39.31
CA THR A 614 -16.75 -20.73 -40.61
C THR A 614 -16.52 -19.26 -40.32
N PHE A 615 -15.29 -18.95 -39.93
CA PHE A 615 -14.77 -17.64 -40.21
C PHE A 615 -14.27 -17.64 -41.64
N ASP A 616 -14.45 -16.53 -42.37
CA ASP A 616 -13.71 -16.29 -43.60
C ASP A 616 -12.22 -16.14 -43.23
N TRP A 617 -11.54 -17.27 -43.04
CA TRP A 617 -10.10 -17.32 -42.88
C TRP A 617 -9.53 -16.72 -44.17
N PRO A 618 -8.86 -15.55 -44.13
CA PRO A 618 -8.08 -15.14 -45.28
C PRO A 618 -7.06 -16.22 -45.60
N ALA A 619 -6.72 -16.37 -46.88
CA ALA A 619 -5.54 -17.16 -47.25
C ALA A 619 -4.34 -16.72 -46.38
N PRO A 620 -3.48 -17.66 -45.94
CA PRO A 620 -2.30 -17.33 -45.15
C PRO A 620 -1.54 -16.18 -45.84
N VAL A 621 -1.43 -15.05 -45.16
CA VAL A 621 -0.59 -13.96 -45.66
C VAL A 621 0.84 -14.44 -45.46
N HIS A 622 1.52 -14.77 -46.55
CA HIS A 622 2.97 -14.85 -46.53
C HIS A 622 3.48 -13.44 -46.23
N VAL A 623 3.79 -13.21 -44.96
CA VAL A 623 4.45 -11.99 -44.53
C VAL A 623 5.89 -12.10 -45.00
N ASP A 624 6.22 -11.33 -46.04
CA ASP A 624 7.60 -11.14 -46.46
C ASP A 624 8.34 -10.39 -45.33
N ALA A 625 9.20 -11.12 -44.62
CA ALA A 625 9.93 -10.59 -43.47
C ALA A 625 10.85 -9.40 -43.85
N ASP A 626 11.22 -9.28 -45.13
CA ASP A 626 12.03 -8.18 -45.63
C ASP A 626 11.19 -6.92 -45.90
N ALA A 627 9.91 -7.05 -46.25
CA ALA A 627 8.98 -5.92 -46.41
C ALA A 627 8.62 -5.26 -45.06
N LEU A 628 8.47 -6.04 -43.99
CA LEU A 628 8.28 -5.50 -42.63
C LEU A 628 9.52 -4.78 -42.07
N ARG A 629 10.71 -5.03 -42.62
CA ARG A 629 11.93 -4.32 -42.20
C ARG A 629 11.98 -2.88 -42.72
N GLU A 630 11.45 -2.61 -43.91
CA GLU A 630 11.46 -1.26 -44.50
C GLU A 630 10.38 -0.34 -43.92
N GLU A 631 9.31 -0.88 -43.34
CA GLU A 631 8.23 -0.08 -42.74
C GLU A 631 8.53 0.36 -41.29
N PHE A 632 9.55 -0.23 -40.66
CA PHE A 632 9.95 0.03 -39.26
C PHE A 632 11.37 0.61 -39.09
N VAL A 633 12.05 0.95 -40.20
CA VAL A 633 13.26 1.81 -40.24
C VAL A 633 12.84 3.21 -40.64
#